data_AF-A0A067QDE9-F1
#
_entry.id   AF-A0A067QDE9-F1
#
_cell.length_a   1.000
_cell.length_b   1.000
_cell.length_c   1.000
_cell.angle_alpha   90.00
_cell.angle_beta   90.00
_cell.angle_gamma   90.00
#
_symmetry.space_group_name_H-M   'P 1'
#
loop_
_entity.id
_entity.type
_entity.pdbx_description
1 polymer ?
#
loop_
_entity_poly.entity_id
_entity_poly.type
_entity_poly.pdbx_seq_one_letter_code
_entity_poly.pdbx_strand_id
1 'polypeptide(L)'
;KKRREKKEKDPNAPKRPPSSYLLFQNEIRKQISEQNPNMPNNEVLKHISAKWKQMTPDERESYETRAKSKKADYAAAKAAY
;
A
#
# COMPACT_ATOMS: atom_id res chain seq x y z
N LYS A 1 17.49 -9.00 10.27
CA LYS A 1 16.42 -8.04 10.67
C LYS A 1 15.51 -8.70 11.71
N LYS A 2 15.59 -8.28 12.98
CA LYS A 2 14.72 -8.82 14.06
C LYS A 2 13.26 -8.49 13.73
N ARG A 3 12.42 -9.51 13.52
CA ARG A 3 10.99 -9.36 13.28
C ARG A 3 10.36 -8.93 14.61
N ARG A 4 9.93 -7.67 14.74
CA ARG A 4 9.21 -7.22 15.95
C ARG A 4 7.96 -8.09 16.10
N GLU A 5 7.83 -8.81 17.21
CA GLU A 5 6.61 -9.52 17.57
C GLU A 5 5.46 -8.53 17.59
N LYS A 6 4.45 -8.83 16.79
CA LYS A 6 3.31 -7.94 16.58
C LYS A 6 2.40 -8.15 17.79
N LYS A 7 2.43 -7.23 18.77
CA LYS A 7 1.44 -7.20 19.86
C LYS A 7 0.04 -7.34 19.25
N GLU A 8 -0.77 -8.24 19.79
CA GLU A 8 -2.17 -8.38 19.40
C GLU A 8 -2.83 -7.02 19.45
N LYS A 9 -3.30 -6.57 18.28
CA LYS A 9 -4.09 -5.36 18.20
C LYS A 9 -5.52 -5.77 18.51
N ASP A 10 -6.19 -4.94 19.30
CA ASP A 10 -7.60 -5.07 19.59
C ASP A 10 -8.39 -5.36 18.29
N PRO A 11 -9.22 -6.42 18.24
CA PRO A 11 -9.98 -6.79 17.05
C PRO A 11 -10.86 -5.65 16.52
N ASN A 12 -11.30 -4.75 17.41
CA ASN A 12 -12.17 -3.63 17.07
C ASN A 12 -11.40 -2.39 16.63
N ALA A 13 -10.09 -2.33 16.85
CA ALA A 13 -9.29 -1.18 16.44
C ALA A 13 -9.23 -1.10 14.91
N PRO A 14 -9.50 0.08 14.31
CA PRO A 14 -9.47 0.21 12.87
C PRO A 14 -8.07 -0.13 12.33
N LYS A 15 -8.05 -0.72 11.13
CA LYS A 15 -6.81 -1.13 10.47
C LYS A 15 -6.16 0.07 9.80
N ARG A 16 -4.84 0.25 10.01
CA ARG A 16 -4.10 1.35 9.39
C ARG A 16 -4.24 1.30 7.86
N PRO A 17 -4.54 2.42 7.21
CA PRO A 17 -4.74 2.47 5.78
C PRO A 17 -3.38 2.33 5.06
N PRO A 18 -3.38 1.77 3.84
CA PRO A 18 -2.20 1.74 2.99
C PRO A 18 -1.76 3.15 2.59
N SER A 19 -0.44 3.37 2.48
CA SER A 19 0.11 4.61 1.90
C SER A 19 -0.10 4.68 0.39
N SER A 20 0.19 5.83 -0.22
CA SER A 20 0.11 6.03 -1.68
C SER A 20 0.92 4.99 -2.45
N TYR A 21 2.16 4.76 -2.03
CA TYR A 21 3.00 3.71 -2.59
C TYR A 21 2.41 2.30 -2.41
N LEU A 22 1.81 1.99 -1.26
CA LEU A 22 1.22 0.67 -1.03
C LEU A 22 -0.04 0.46 -1.87
N LEU A 23 -0.84 1.50 -2.10
CA LEU A 23 -1.98 1.45 -3.02
C LEU A 23 -1.53 1.11 -4.44
N PHE A 24 -0.54 1.84 -4.94
CA PHE A 24 0.07 1.58 -6.24
C PHE A 24 0.68 0.18 -6.31
N GLN A 25 1.47 -0.22 -5.30
CA GLN A 25 2.10 -1.54 -5.26
C GLN A 25 1.05 -2.66 -5.33
N ASN A 26 -0.07 -2.54 -4.64
CA ASN A 26 -1.12 -3.57 -4.68
C ASN A 26 -1.76 -3.68 -6.06
N GLU A 27 -1.99 -2.55 -6.72
CA GLU A 27 -2.58 -2.48 -8.07
C GLU A 27 -1.66 -3.13 -9.11
N ILE A 28 -0.40 -2.70 -9.15
CA ILE A 28 0.60 -3.25 -10.08
C ILE A 28 0.94 -4.70 -9.75
N ARG A 29 1.02 -5.07 -8.47
CA ARG A 29 1.25 -6.46 -8.07
C ARG A 29 0.13 -7.36 -8.58
N LYS A 30 -1.13 -6.90 -8.54
CA LYS A 30 -2.26 -7.67 -9.07
C LYS A 30 -2.11 -7.86 -10.58
N GLN A 31 -1.83 -6.79 -11.32
CA GLN A 31 -1.58 -6.86 -12.77
C GLN A 31 -0.43 -7.81 -13.13
N ILE A 32 0.71 -7.70 -12.43
CA ILE A 32 1.87 -8.57 -12.70
C ILE A 32 1.57 -10.01 -12.28
N SER A 33 0.84 -10.24 -11.20
CA SER A 33 0.43 -11.59 -10.80
C SER A 33 -0.54 -12.23 -11.81
N GLU A 34 -1.39 -11.44 -12.45
CA GLU A 34 -2.28 -11.91 -13.51
C GLU A 34 -1.52 -12.22 -14.80
N GLN A 35 -0.53 -11.38 -15.16
CA GLN A 35 0.30 -11.59 -16.35
C GLN A 35 1.38 -12.66 -16.17
N ASN A 36 1.96 -12.74 -14.97
CA ASN A 36 3.11 -13.58 -14.64
C ASN A 36 2.96 -14.19 -13.23
N PRO A 37 2.06 -15.17 -13.07
CA PRO A 37 1.80 -15.80 -11.77
C PRO A 37 3.03 -16.52 -11.18
N ASN A 38 3.99 -16.90 -12.02
CA ASN A 38 5.24 -17.57 -11.60
C ASN A 38 6.38 -16.59 -11.24
N MET A 39 6.18 -15.28 -11.39
CA MET A 39 7.24 -14.31 -11.09
C MET A 39 7.44 -14.20 -9.56
N PRO A 40 8.68 -14.28 -9.06
CA PRO A 40 8.95 -14.13 -7.64
C PRO A 40 8.60 -12.71 -7.17
N ASN A 41 7.94 -12.60 -6.01
CA ASN A 41 7.53 -11.31 -5.43
C ASN A 41 8.67 -10.30 -5.30
N ASN A 42 9.92 -10.75 -5.14
CA ASN A 42 11.11 -9.89 -5.08
C ASN A 42 11.33 -9.12 -6.38
N GLU A 43 11.21 -9.78 -7.54
CA GLU A 43 11.34 -9.14 -8.84
C GLU A 43 10.15 -8.21 -9.11
N VAL A 44 8.94 -8.65 -8.76
CA VAL A 44 7.73 -7.80 -8.82
C VAL A 44 7.93 -6.51 -8.01
N LEU A 45 8.45 -6.60 -6.79
CA LEU A 45 8.73 -5.42 -5.96
C LEU A 45 9.78 -4.50 -6.58
N LYS A 46 10.83 -5.06 -7.20
CA LYS A 46 11.84 -4.26 -7.92
C LYS A 46 11.19 -3.48 -9.05
N HIS A 47 10.38 -4.14 -9.88
CA HIS A 47 9.64 -3.51 -10.97
C HIS A 47 8.71 -2.40 -10.48
N ILE A 48 7.95 -2.65 -9.41
CA ILE A 48 7.06 -1.64 -8.81
C ILE A 48 7.87 -0.44 -8.32
N SER A 49 9.00 -0.67 -7.63
CA SER A 49 9.82 0.40 -7.09
C SER A 49 10.45 1.27 -8.19
N ALA A 50 10.86 0.65 -9.29
CA ALA A 50 11.37 1.36 -10.46
C ALA A 50 10.26 2.16 -11.15
N LYS A 51 9.09 1.54 -11.34
CA LYS A 51 7.93 2.19 -11.98
C LYS A 51 7.46 3.39 -11.15
N TRP A 52 7.36 3.26 -9.83
CA TRP A 52 6.99 4.39 -8.96
C TRP A 52 7.96 5.57 -9.05
N LYS A 53 9.27 5.30 -9.19
CA LYS A 53 10.26 6.36 -9.39
C LYS A 53 10.16 7.03 -10.77
N GLN A 54 9.72 6.28 -11.77
CA GLN A 54 9.52 6.78 -13.14
C GLN A 54 8.16 7.49 -13.33
N MET A 55 7.19 7.27 -12.44
CA MET A 55 5.89 7.93 -12.52
C MET A 55 6.00 9.45 -12.37
N THR A 56 5.15 10.15 -13.10
CA THR A 56 5.08 11.60 -13.03
C THR A 56 4.58 12.06 -11.65
N PRO A 57 4.87 13.32 -11.28
CA PRO A 57 4.31 13.90 -10.07
C PRO A 57 2.77 13.82 -10.03
N ASP A 58 2.11 14.03 -11.16
CA ASP A 58 0.63 14.03 -11.26
C ASP A 58 0.03 12.66 -10.95
N GLU A 59 0.61 11.59 -11.53
CA GLU A 59 0.13 10.25 -11.25
C GLU A 59 0.35 9.88 -9.78
N ARG A 60 1.52 10.24 -9.23
CA ARG A 60 1.82 10.06 -7.80
C ARG A 60 0.87 10.85 -6.92
N GLU A 61 0.52 12.08 -7.30
CA GLU A 61 -0.42 12.94 -6.58
C GLU A 61 -1.82 12.33 -6.52
N SER A 62 -2.28 11.68 -7.58
CA SER A 62 -3.55 10.93 -7.57
C SER A 62 -3.54 9.82 -6.51
N TYR A 63 -2.45 9.04 -6.41
CA TYR A 63 -2.31 8.02 -5.36
C TYR A 63 -2.13 8.63 -3.97
N GLU A 64 -1.46 9.78 -3.85
CA GLU A 64 -1.35 10.53 -2.58
C GLU A 64 -2.69 11.06 -2.12
N THR A 65 -3.52 11.59 -3.01
CA THR A 65 -4.87 12.07 -2.70
C THR A 65 -5.75 10.92 -2.24
N ARG A 66 -5.72 9.77 -2.94
CA ARG A 66 -6.41 8.55 -2.51
C ARG A 66 -5.93 8.07 -1.14
N ALA A 67 -4.62 8.11 -0.88
CA ALA A 67 -4.06 7.73 0.41
C ALA A 67 -4.44 8.71 1.53
N LYS A 68 -4.47 10.02 1.25
CA LYS A 68 -4.93 11.07 2.17
C LYS A 68 -6.40 10.85 2.55
N SER A 69 -7.27 10.56 1.57
CA SER A 69 -8.68 10.23 1.83
C SER A 69 -8.80 9.03 2.77
N LYS A 70 -8.16 7.89 2.43
CA LYS A 70 -8.19 6.70 3.30
C LYS A 70 -7.60 6.94 4.68
N LYS A 71 -6.61 7.83 4.79
CA LYS A 71 -6.04 8.27 6.07
C LYS A 71 -7.03 9.10 6.88
N ALA A 72 -7.81 9.97 6.24
CA ALA A 72 -8.87 10.72 6.89
C ALA A 72 -9.98 9.79 7.39
N ASP A 73 -10.44 8.84 6.56
CA ASP A 73 -11.45 7.84 6.93
C ASP A 73 -10.98 7.01 8.14
N TYR A 74 -9.70 6.60 8.12
CA TYR A 74 -9.09 5.90 9.24
C TYR A 74 -9.03 6.76 10.50
N ALA A 75 -8.67 8.04 10.38
CA ALA A 75 -8.62 8.94 11.52
C ALA A 75 -10.00 9.13 12.15
N ALA A 76 -11.05 9.27 11.33
CA ALA A 76 -12.43 9.35 11.79
C ALA A 76 -12.88 8.04 12.46
N ALA A 77 -12.64 6.89 11.82
CA ALA A 77 -12.95 5.58 12.39
C ALA A 77 -12.18 5.31 13.70
N LYS A 78 -10.94 5.81 13.80
CA LYS A 78 -10.13 5.71 15.02
C LYS A 78 -10.61 6.67 16.11
N ALA A 79 -11.16 7.82 15.77
CA ALA A 79 -11.74 8.74 16.74
C ALA A 79 -13.09 8.23 17.29
N ALA A 80 -13.82 7.46 16.49
CA ALA A 80 -15.08 6.81 16.89
C ALA A 80 -14.88 5.46 17.62
N TYR A 81 -13.63 4.99 17.73
CA TYR A 81 -13.23 3.78 18.45
C TYR A 81 -12.68 4.13 19.83
#